data_AF-A0A1V9ZA99-F1
#
_entry.id   AF-A0A1V9ZA99-F1
#
_cell.length_a   1.000
_cell.length_b   1.000
_cell.length_c   1.000
_cell.angle_alpha   90.00
_cell.angle_beta   90.00
_cell.angle_gamma   90.00
#
_symmetry.space_group_name_H-M   'P 1'
#
loop_
_entity.id
_entity.type
_entity.pdbx_description
1 polymer ?
#
loop_
_entity_poly.entity_id
_entity_poly.type
_entity_poly.pdbx_seq_one_letter_code
_entity_poly.pdbx_strand_id
1 'polypeptide(L)'
;MAENGQVVVPRPGTEDIAALMQAKKDLAREKMISHQHVKLLREEIAECYMKNGVNHYVACKELREEYATLVKDPWLGMKPIKYKD
;
A
#
# COMPACT_ATOMS: atom_id res chain seq x y z
N MET A 1 5.13 -15.65 -4.45
CA MET A 1 3.71 -16.00 -4.25
C MET A 1 3.26 -15.34 -2.95
N ALA A 2 2.36 -14.37 -3.02
CA ALA A 2 1.87 -13.66 -1.84
C ALA A 2 0.77 -14.50 -1.17
N GLU A 3 1.12 -15.25 -0.13
CA GLU A 3 0.10 -15.89 0.71
C GLU A 3 -0.45 -14.83 1.69
N ASN A 4 -1.77 -14.62 1.67
CA ASN A 4 -2.48 -13.71 2.57
C ASN A 4 -2.04 -12.23 2.49
N GLY A 5 -1.59 -11.76 1.31
CA GLY A 5 -1.13 -10.38 1.09
C GLY A 5 0.25 -10.08 1.67
N GLN A 6 0.98 -11.11 2.11
CA GLN A 6 2.34 -10.98 2.62
C GLN A 6 3.33 -11.47 1.56
N VAL A 7 4.26 -10.60 1.14
CA VAL A 7 5.28 -10.97 0.16
C VAL A 7 6.37 -11.77 0.85
N VAL A 8 6.47 -13.05 0.48
CA VAL A 8 7.54 -13.94 0.93
C VAL A 8 8.66 -13.92 -0.10
N VAL A 9 9.86 -13.56 0.34
CA VAL A 9 11.06 -13.52 -0.51
C VAL A 9 12.06 -14.58 -0.03
N PRO A 10 12.73 -15.31 -0.95
CA PRO A 10 13.76 -16.27 -0.56
C PRO A 10 15.04 -15.55 -0.10
N ARG A 11 15.79 -16.17 0.82
CA ARG A 11 17.04 -15.61 1.35
C ARG A 11 18.10 -15.53 0.23
N PRO A 12 18.83 -14.40 0.09
CA PRO A 12 19.89 -14.30 -0.90
C PRO A 12 21.03 -15.28 -0.55
N GLY A 13 21.31 -16.23 -1.45
CA GLY A 13 22.43 -17.16 -1.34
C GLY A 13 22.08 -18.64 -1.21
N THR A 14 20.81 -19.00 -0.96
CA THR A 14 20.39 -20.40 -0.72
C THR A 14 19.47 -20.98 -1.80
N GLU A 15 18.89 -20.17 -2.71
CA GLU A 15 17.89 -20.63 -3.69
C GLU A 15 18.09 -20.11 -5.13
N ASP A 16 17.38 -20.76 -6.08
CA ASP A 16 17.30 -20.44 -7.50
C ASP A 16 17.10 -18.94 -7.78
N ILE A 17 17.99 -18.37 -8.59
CA ILE A 17 17.96 -16.96 -9.01
C ILE A 17 16.61 -16.58 -9.64
N ALA A 18 15.96 -17.53 -10.33
CA ALA A 18 14.65 -17.35 -10.94
C ALA A 18 13.55 -17.06 -9.89
N ALA A 19 13.54 -17.79 -8.78
CA ALA A 19 12.55 -17.60 -7.71
C ALA A 19 12.73 -16.24 -7.02
N LEU A 20 13.98 -15.83 -6.79
CA LEU A 20 14.31 -14.52 -6.23
C LEU A 20 13.89 -13.38 -7.16
N MET A 21 14.12 -13.51 -8.47
CA MET A 21 13.69 -12.52 -9.45
C MET A 21 12.16 -12.38 -9.50
N GLN A 22 11.43 -13.49 -9.44
CA GLN A 22 9.97 -13.47 -9.40
C GLN A 22 9.45 -12.79 -8.14
N ALA A 23 10.02 -13.12 -6.97
CA ALA A 23 9.63 -12.51 -5.70
C ALA A 23 9.88 -10.98 -5.69
N LYS A 24 10.98 -10.51 -6.29
CA LYS A 24 11.26 -9.08 -6.47
C LYS A 24 10.23 -8.40 -7.37
N LYS A 25 9.82 -9.04 -8.47
CA LYS A 25 8.79 -8.51 -9.38
C LYS A 25 7.44 -8.40 -8.66
N ASP A 26 7.07 -9.41 -7.89
CA ASP A 26 5.83 -9.40 -7.12
C ASP A 26 5.84 -8.29 -6.07
N LEU A 27 6.95 -8.11 -5.33
CA LEU A 27 7.11 -7.01 -4.39
C LEU A 27 6.96 -5.64 -5.05
N ALA A 28 7.61 -5.45 -6.20
CA ALA A 28 7.53 -4.19 -6.94
C ALA A 28 6.09 -3.88 -7.37
N ARG A 29 5.33 -4.91 -7.79
CA ARG A 29 3.92 -4.78 -8.15
C ARG A 29 3.07 -4.34 -6.97
N GLU A 30 3.19 -5.01 -5.81
CA GLU A 30 2.44 -4.67 -4.61
C GLU A 30 2.75 -3.24 -4.14
N LYS A 31 4.01 -2.82 -4.20
CA LYS A 31 4.41 -1.45 -3.89
C LYS A 31 3.76 -0.45 -4.85
N MET A 32 3.68 -0.76 -6.15
CA MET A 32 2.96 0.11 -7.09
C MET A 32 1.48 0.21 -6.75
N ILE A 33 0.83 -0.91 -6.39
CA ILE A 33 -0.58 -0.94 -6.01
C ILE A 33 -0.82 -0.08 -4.77
N SER A 34 -0.01 -0.21 -3.72
CA SER A 34 -0.17 0.59 -2.50
C SER A 34 -0.01 2.09 -2.75
N HIS A 35 0.96 2.49 -3.58
CA HIS A 35 1.12 3.89 -3.97
C HIS A 35 -0.08 4.41 -4.79
N GLN A 36 -0.63 3.60 -5.70
CA GLN A 36 -1.81 4.00 -6.47
C GLN A 36 -3.06 4.13 -5.60
N HIS A 37 -3.23 3.23 -4.63
CA HIS A 37 -4.33 3.30 -3.66
C HIS A 37 -4.30 4.61 -2.86
N VAL A 38 -3.15 5.01 -2.33
CA VAL A 38 -2.98 6.30 -1.62
C VAL A 38 -3.30 7.50 -2.52
N LYS A 39 -2.95 7.43 -3.82
CA LYS A 39 -3.26 8.50 -4.77
C LYS A 39 -4.76 8.64 -5.00
N LEU A 40 -5.47 7.54 -5.23
CA LEU A 40 -6.92 7.54 -5.41
C LEU A 40 -7.63 8.11 -4.19
N LEU A 41 -7.24 7.69 -2.98
CA LEU A 41 -7.83 8.19 -1.74
C LEU A 41 -7.59 9.70 -1.57
N ARG A 42 -6.41 10.19 -1.99
CA ARG A 42 -6.10 11.62 -1.98
C ARG A 42 -6.97 12.42 -2.95
N GLU A 43 -7.21 11.88 -4.15
CA GLU A 43 -8.09 12.48 -5.15
C GLU A 43 -9.54 12.54 -4.64
N GLU A 44 -10.04 11.45 -4.06
CA GLU A 44 -11.37 11.38 -3.46
C GLU A 44 -11.56 12.40 -2.33
N ILE A 45 -10.55 12.54 -1.45
CA ILE A 45 -10.56 13.58 -0.42
C ILE A 45 -10.63 14.96 -1.07
N ALA A 46 -9.79 15.25 -2.06
CA ALA A 46 -9.79 16.55 -2.74
C ALA A 46 -11.17 16.86 -3.35
N GLU A 47 -11.82 15.88 -3.98
CA GLU A 47 -13.19 16.02 -4.45
C GLU A 47 -14.19 16.28 -3.31
N CYS A 48 -14.06 15.57 -2.19
CA CYS A 48 -14.93 15.77 -1.03
C CYS A 48 -14.81 17.20 -0.49
N TYR A 49 -13.59 17.75 -0.42
CA TYR A 49 -13.34 19.14 -0.04
C TYR A 49 -14.02 20.12 -1.00
N MET A 50 -13.90 19.89 -2.32
CA MET A 50 -14.51 20.76 -3.33
C MET A 50 -16.05 20.71 -3.31
N LYS A 51 -16.62 19.52 -3.06
CA LYS A 51 -18.09 19.33 -3.02
C LYS A 51 -18.73 19.90 -1.76
N ASN A 52 -18.08 19.79 -0.60
CA ASN A 52 -18.68 20.14 0.70
C ASN A 52 -18.30 21.54 1.21
N GLY A 53 -17.29 22.20 0.63
CA GLY A 53 -16.86 23.54 1.03
C GLY A 53 -16.59 23.63 2.54
N VAL A 54 -17.22 24.59 3.21
CA VAL A 54 -17.07 24.79 4.67
C VAL A 54 -17.49 23.59 5.52
N ASN A 55 -18.36 22.70 5.01
CA ASN A 55 -18.83 21.52 5.75
C ASN A 55 -17.88 20.32 5.64
N HIS A 56 -16.74 20.44 4.96
CA HIS A 56 -15.79 19.33 4.77
C HIS A 56 -15.30 18.73 6.10
N TYR A 57 -15.36 19.47 7.21
CA TYR A 57 -14.87 19.01 8.51
C TYR A 57 -15.65 17.81 9.05
N VAL A 58 -16.95 17.78 8.79
CA VAL A 58 -17.84 16.68 9.20
C VAL A 58 -17.97 15.68 8.06
N ALA A 59 -18.28 16.16 6.85
CA ALA A 59 -18.56 15.30 5.70
C ALA A 59 -17.36 14.46 5.24
N CYS A 60 -16.13 15.03 5.28
CA CYS A 60 -14.92 14.34 4.82
C CYS A 60 -14.10 13.77 5.99
N LYS A 61 -14.68 13.64 7.19
CA LYS A 61 -13.93 13.21 8.38
C LYS A 61 -13.36 11.79 8.21
N GLU A 62 -14.21 10.84 7.86
CA GLU A 62 -13.84 9.42 7.76
C GLU A 62 -12.73 9.20 6.72
N LEU A 63 -12.92 9.74 5.51
CA LEU A 63 -11.91 9.68 4.43
C LEU A 63 -10.56 10.27 4.87
N ARG A 64 -10.57 11.39 5.61
CA ARG A 64 -9.34 12.00 6.12
C ARG A 64 -8.66 11.16 7.19
N GLU A 65 -9.43 10.53 8.07
CA GLU A 65 -8.90 9.65 9.12
C GLU A 65 -8.30 8.37 8.53
N GLU A 66 -8.95 7.79 7.51
CA GLU A 66 -8.43 6.65 6.76
C GLU A 66 -7.12 7.00 6.06
N TYR A 67 -7.09 8.09 5.29
CA TYR A 67 -5.88 8.55 4.60
C TYR A 67 -4.76 8.90 5.58
N ALA A 68 -5.08 9.55 6.70
CA ALA A 68 -4.09 9.87 7.73
C ALA A 68 -3.51 8.59 8.37
N THR A 69 -4.31 7.54 8.54
CA THR A 69 -3.85 6.25 9.06
C THR A 69 -2.95 5.56 8.04
N LEU A 70 -3.35 5.55 6.77
CA LEU A 70 -2.63 4.91 5.69
C LEU A 70 -1.26 5.56 5.41
N VAL A 71 -1.18 6.90 5.44
CA VAL A 71 0.06 7.63 5.18
C VAL A 71 1.04 7.57 6.36
N LYS A 72 0.54 7.37 7.58
CA LYS A 72 1.39 7.15 8.76
C LYS A 72 2.06 5.78 8.76
N ASP A 73 1.47 4.79 8.10
CA ASP A 73 2.07 3.49 7.94
C ASP A 73 3.27 3.57 6.98
N PRO A 74 4.49 3.18 7.41
CA PRO A 74 5.67 3.15 6.55
C PRO A 74 5.49 2.30 5.27
N TRP A 75 4.58 1.31 5.31
CA TRP A 75 4.32 0.40 4.19
C TRP A 75 3.08 0.77 3.38
N LEU A 76 2.41 1.88 3.71
CA LEU A 76 1.20 2.36 3.03
C LEU A 76 0.11 1.27 2.92
N GLY A 77 -0.09 0.50 4.00
CA GLY A 77 -1.06 -0.61 4.06
C GLY A 77 -0.53 -1.95 3.52
N MET A 78 0.68 -2.00 2.97
CA MET A 78 1.31 -3.25 2.54
C MET A 78 1.84 -4.04 3.74
N LYS A 79 1.68 -5.37 3.75
CA LYS A 79 2.26 -6.20 4.82
C LYS A 79 3.79 -6.26 4.70
N PRO A 80 4.51 -6.30 5.83
CA PRO A 80 5.97 -6.38 5.82
C PRO A 80 6.44 -7.70 5.21
N ILE A 81 7.57 -7.61 4.50
CA ILE A 81 8.22 -8.74 3.80
C ILE A 81 8.67 -9.78 4.81
N LYS A 82 8.46 -11.06 4.50
CA LYS A 82 9.04 -12.18 5.25
C LYS A 82 10.07 -12.91 4.40
N TYR A 83 11.21 -13.22 5.00
CA TYR A 83 12.18 -14.11 4.39
C TYR A 83 11.78 -15.56 4.67
N LYS A 84 11.79 -16.39 3.63
CA LYS A 84 11.72 -17.84 3.79
C LYS A 84 13.15 -18.37 3.97
N ASP A 85 13.32 -19.24 4.95
CA ASP A 85 14.57 -19.96 5.23
C ASP A 85 14.74 -21.16 4.31
#